data_AF-A0A7C1T4M6-F1
#
_entry.id   AF-A0A7C1T4M6-F1
#
_cell.length_a   1.000
_cell.length_b   1.000
_cell.length_c   1.000
_cell.angle_alpha   90.00
_cell.angle_beta   90.00
_cell.angle_gamma   90.00
#
_symmetry.space_group_name_H-M   'P 1'
#
loop_
_entity.id
_entity.type
_entity.pdbx_description
1 polymer ?
#
loop_
_entity_poly.entity_id
_entity_poly.type
_entity_poly.pdbx_seq_one_letter_code
_entity_poly.pdbx_strand_id
1 'polypeptide(L)'
;MEDLEDEIRGEIIRDIFSKPGQPKEILRKLLQYQFKVIEEKPLIKLLLDEGEIEIIMRRLPEEKREKLIKSDDDFISSLVGKWQQEGVFRRESPEVLSGFFRALFFLNLHKEGIGEEVYPEVIELFIDMVCESMIQGKDKNNDRS
;
A
#
# COMPACT_ATOMS: atom_id res chain seq x y z
N MET A 1 1.08 19.97 -3.91
CA MET A 1 0.68 18.79 -3.13
C MET A 1 0.61 17.60 -4.08
N GLU A 2 -0.17 17.73 -5.17
CA GLU A 2 -0.22 16.77 -6.28
C GLU A 2 1.17 16.50 -6.91
N ASP A 3 1.94 17.54 -7.24
CA ASP A 3 3.29 17.38 -7.83
C ASP A 3 4.29 16.63 -6.93
N LEU A 4 4.19 16.84 -5.60
CA LEU A 4 5.07 16.18 -4.63
C LEU A 4 4.70 14.70 -4.48
N GLU A 5 3.41 14.38 -4.54
CA GLU A 5 2.90 13.01 -4.46
C GLU A 5 3.32 12.19 -5.69
N ASP A 6 3.22 12.78 -6.88
CA ASP A 6 3.66 12.17 -8.14
C ASP A 6 5.18 11.98 -8.18
N GLU A 7 5.95 12.94 -7.65
CA GLU A 7 7.40 12.82 -7.53
C GLU A 7 7.81 11.68 -6.59
N ILE A 8 7.18 11.61 -5.41
CA ILE A 8 7.38 10.52 -4.44
C ILE A 8 7.01 9.17 -5.06
N ARG A 9 5.85 9.06 -5.72
CA ARG A 9 5.41 7.82 -6.40
C ARG A 9 6.39 7.41 -7.50
N GLY A 10 6.87 8.36 -8.30
CA GLY A 10 7.84 8.12 -9.35
C GLY A 10 9.20 7.66 -8.81
N GLU A 11 9.66 8.21 -7.69
CA GLU A 11 10.86 7.75 -7.00
C GLU A 11 10.71 6.34 -6.44
N ILE A 12 9.57 6.03 -5.81
CA ILE A 12 9.27 4.68 -5.30
C ILE A 12 9.31 3.65 -6.42
N ILE A 13 8.60 3.90 -7.53
CA ILE A 13 8.59 2.99 -8.67
C ILE A 13 10.01 2.82 -9.20
N ARG A 14 10.78 3.90 -9.34
CA ARG A 14 12.17 3.79 -9.81
C ARG A 14 13.03 2.99 -8.86
N ASP A 15 13.01 3.27 -7.56
CA ASP A 15 13.89 2.59 -6.59
C ASP A 15 13.54 1.10 -6.44
N ILE A 16 12.25 0.80 -6.32
CA ILE A 16 11.73 -0.56 -6.12
C ILE A 16 11.89 -1.43 -7.38
N PHE A 17 11.68 -0.87 -8.58
CA PHE A 17 11.81 -1.60 -9.85
C PHE A 17 13.16 -1.38 -10.55
N SER A 18 14.10 -0.62 -9.96
CA SER A 18 15.44 -0.39 -10.52
C SER A 18 16.27 -1.66 -10.69
N LYS A 19 15.95 -2.71 -9.92
CA LYS A 19 16.65 -4.00 -9.95
C LYS A 19 15.64 -5.12 -10.17
N PRO A 20 15.91 -6.08 -11.08
CA PRO A 20 15.09 -7.28 -11.18
C PRO A 20 15.13 -8.01 -9.83
N GLY A 21 13.94 -8.19 -9.24
CA GLY A 21 13.73 -8.88 -7.97
C GLY A 21 12.52 -9.81 -8.06
N GLN A 22 12.42 -10.78 -7.15
CA GLN A 22 11.24 -11.62 -7.07
C GLN A 22 10.04 -10.75 -6.63
N PRO A 23 8.84 -10.91 -7.23
CA PRO A 23 7.67 -10.08 -6.91
C PRO A 23 7.34 -9.96 -5.42
N LYS A 24 7.56 -11.03 -4.65
CA LYS A 24 7.41 -11.04 -3.20
C LYS A 24 8.33 -10.04 -2.48
N GLU A 25 9.61 -9.99 -2.87
CA GLU A 25 10.59 -9.07 -2.27
C GLU A 25 10.31 -7.62 -2.66
N ILE A 26 9.83 -7.40 -3.88
CA ILE A 26 9.44 -6.08 -4.38
C ILE A 26 8.23 -5.58 -3.59
N LEU A 27 7.21 -6.43 -3.41
CA LEU A 27 6.02 -6.12 -2.60
C LEU A 27 6.37 -5.85 -1.13
N ARG A 28 7.26 -6.66 -0.54
CA ARG A 28 7.72 -6.45 0.85
C ARG A 28 8.34 -5.06 1.01
N LYS A 29 9.28 -4.70 0.12
CA LYS A 29 9.95 -3.39 0.17
C LYS A 29 8.97 -2.24 0.01
N LEU A 30 7.98 -2.38 -0.86
CA LEU A 30 6.93 -1.37 -1.03
C LEU A 30 6.15 -1.16 0.26
N LEU A 31 5.71 -2.25 0.90
CA LEU A 31 4.97 -2.18 2.14
C LEU A 31 5.83 -1.57 3.26
N GLN A 32 7.06 -2.04 3.46
CA GLN A 32 7.99 -1.48 4.43
C GLN A 32 8.23 0.02 4.21
N TYR A 33 8.39 0.43 2.95
CA TYR A 33 8.52 1.84 2.60
C TYR A 33 7.26 2.63 2.98
N GLN A 34 6.07 2.11 2.65
CA GLN A 34 4.79 2.75 3.01
C GLN A 34 4.69 3.01 4.52
N PHE A 35 4.96 2.00 5.35
CA PHE A 35 4.93 2.14 6.82
C PHE A 35 5.98 3.15 7.32
N LYS A 36 7.21 3.10 6.78
CA LYS A 36 8.31 3.99 7.19
C LYS A 36 8.07 5.47 6.84
N VAL A 37 7.58 5.76 5.64
CA VAL A 37 7.38 7.13 5.17
C VAL A 37 6.32 7.88 5.97
N ILE A 38 5.33 7.14 6.49
CA ILE A 38 4.27 7.70 7.33
C ILE A 38 4.83 8.07 8.71
N GLU A 39 5.74 7.28 9.26
CA GLU A 39 6.41 7.59 10.54
C GLU A 39 7.39 8.78 10.43
N GLU A 40 8.11 8.89 9.31
CA GLU A 40 9.22 9.84 9.16
C GLU A 40 8.81 11.22 8.62
N LYS A 41 7.65 11.39 7.96
CA LYS A 41 7.26 12.67 7.36
C LYS A 41 6.50 13.58 8.35
N PRO A 42 7.09 14.73 8.78
CA PRO A 42 6.48 15.62 9.78
C PRO A 42 5.12 16.18 9.37
N LEU A 43 4.88 16.38 8.07
CA LEU A 43 3.61 16.89 7.54
C LEU A 43 2.48 15.88 7.71
N ILE A 44 2.76 14.58 7.52
CA ILE A 44 1.78 13.52 7.73
C ILE A 44 1.49 13.45 9.22
N LYS A 45 2.51 13.38 10.08
CA LYS A 45 2.39 13.36 11.54
C LYS A 45 1.62 14.55 12.13
N LEU A 46 1.69 15.72 11.50
CA LEU A 46 0.91 16.93 11.86
C LEU A 46 -0.59 16.81 11.48
N LEU A 47 -0.92 15.96 10.50
CA LEU A 47 -2.29 15.62 10.09
C LEU A 47 -2.80 14.36 10.82
N LEU A 48 -1.91 13.49 11.31
CA LEU A 48 -2.22 12.21 11.99
C LEU A 48 -2.63 12.35 13.46
N ASP A 49 -3.05 13.52 13.94
CA ASP A 49 -3.89 13.47 15.15
C ASP A 49 -5.17 12.73 14.73
N GLU A 50 -5.46 11.56 15.31
CA GLU A 50 -6.49 10.63 14.80
C GLU A 50 -7.84 11.34 14.54
N GLY A 51 -8.17 12.34 15.37
CA GLY A 51 -9.35 13.18 15.21
C GLY A 51 -9.30 14.14 14.02
N GLU A 52 -8.14 14.68 13.65
CA GLU A 52 -7.98 15.65 12.56
C GLU A 52 -8.14 14.98 11.18
N ILE A 53 -7.59 13.78 10.96
CA ILE A 53 -7.78 13.07 9.68
C ILE A 53 -9.25 12.69 9.45
N GLU A 54 -9.95 12.20 10.47
CA GLU A 54 -11.35 11.82 10.31
C GLU A 54 -12.20 13.06 9.99
N ILE A 55 -11.89 14.20 10.63
CA ILE A 55 -12.53 15.49 10.36
C ILE A 55 -12.18 15.99 8.95
N ILE A 56 -10.92 15.95 8.54
CA ILE A 56 -10.47 16.35 7.20
C ILE A 56 -11.13 15.49 6.13
N MET A 57 -11.17 14.17 6.32
CA MET A 57 -11.83 13.26 5.41
C MET A 57 -13.34 13.54 5.35
N ARG A 58 -14.01 13.79 6.47
CA ARG A 58 -15.44 14.17 6.48
C ARG A 58 -15.69 15.53 5.82
N ARG A 59 -14.73 16.47 5.91
CA ARG A 59 -14.83 17.82 5.32
C ARG A 59 -14.29 17.90 3.89
N LEU A 60 -13.68 16.85 3.37
CA LEU A 60 -13.17 16.83 2.00
C LEU A 60 -14.36 16.89 1.02
N PRO A 61 -14.38 17.84 0.07
CA PRO A 61 -15.37 17.85 -0.99
C PRO A 61 -15.42 16.50 -1.69
N GLU A 62 -16.62 16.02 -2.00
CA GLU A 62 -16.85 14.71 -2.63
C GLU A 62 -15.99 14.52 -3.89
N GLU A 63 -15.94 15.54 -4.75
CA GLU A 63 -15.13 15.56 -5.97
C GLU A 63 -13.63 15.34 -5.70
N LYS A 64 -13.08 15.90 -4.62
CA LYS A 64 -11.66 15.70 -4.25
C LYS A 64 -11.41 14.30 -3.73
N ARG A 65 -12.38 13.73 -3.03
CA ARG A 65 -12.30 12.36 -2.49
C ARG A 65 -12.35 11.33 -3.62
N GLU A 66 -13.25 11.51 -4.56
CA GLU A 66 -13.37 10.66 -5.75
C GLU A 66 -12.10 10.73 -6.61
N LYS A 67 -11.53 11.93 -6.80
CA LYS A 67 -10.26 12.09 -7.51
C LYS A 67 -9.12 11.34 -6.82
N LEU A 68 -9.04 11.42 -5.49
CA LEU A 68 -8.04 10.69 -4.71
C LEU A 68 -8.21 9.17 -4.86
N ILE A 69 -9.44 8.67 -4.70
CA ILE A 69 -9.74 7.24 -4.84
C ILE A 69 -9.32 6.74 -6.22
N LYS A 70 -9.73 7.45 -7.26
CA LYS A 70 -9.41 7.09 -8.64
C LYS A 70 -7.90 7.11 -8.91
N SER A 71 -7.17 8.10 -8.37
CA SER A 71 -5.72 8.18 -8.52
C SER A 71 -5.02 6.97 -7.88
N ASP A 72 -5.49 6.50 -6.73
CA ASP A 72 -4.97 5.29 -6.10
C ASP A 72 -5.26 4.04 -6.95
N ASP A 73 -6.46 3.92 -7.51
CA ASP A 73 -6.85 2.79 -8.36
C ASP A 73 -5.96 2.71 -9.62
N ASP A 74 -5.69 3.86 -10.26
CA ASP A 74 -4.82 3.97 -11.44
C ASP A 74 -3.36 3.62 -11.09
N PHE A 75 -2.87 4.07 -9.93
CA PHE A 75 -1.53 3.76 -9.44
C PHE A 75 -1.36 2.26 -9.17
N ILE A 76 -2.29 1.65 -8.42
CA ILE A 76 -2.25 0.23 -8.10
C ILE A 76 -2.35 -0.63 -9.36
N SER A 77 -3.22 -0.26 -10.31
CA SER A 77 -3.32 -0.93 -11.62
C SER A 77 -1.97 -0.95 -12.35
N SER A 78 -1.27 0.18 -12.36
CA SER A 78 0.04 0.31 -13.02
C SER A 78 1.13 -0.50 -12.31
N LEU A 79 1.04 -0.60 -10.99
CA LEU A 79 2.01 -1.27 -10.15
C LEU A 79 1.94 -2.81 -10.24
N VAL A 80 0.74 -3.39 -10.11
CA VAL A 80 0.57 -4.85 -10.03
C VAL A 80 0.02 -5.49 -11.30
N GLY A 81 -0.46 -4.68 -12.26
CA GLY A 81 -1.14 -5.19 -13.45
C GLY A 81 -0.31 -6.19 -14.25
N LYS A 82 1.00 -5.95 -14.37
CA LYS A 82 1.93 -6.90 -15.02
C LYS A 82 1.99 -8.25 -14.28
N TRP A 83 2.11 -8.24 -12.95
CA TRP A 83 2.15 -9.47 -12.17
C TRP A 83 0.82 -10.23 -12.16
N GLN A 84 -0.31 -9.53 -12.22
CA GLN A 84 -1.63 -10.16 -12.38
C GLN A 84 -1.79 -10.82 -13.76
N GLN A 85 -1.29 -10.18 -14.82
CA GLN A 85 -1.26 -10.75 -16.18
C GLN A 85 -0.35 -12.00 -16.25
N GLU A 86 0.79 -11.96 -15.56
CA GLU A 86 1.74 -13.08 -15.47
C GLU A 86 1.30 -14.18 -14.49
N GLY A 87 0.20 -14.00 -13.77
CA GLY A 87 -0.32 -14.99 -12.80
C GLY A 87 0.55 -15.15 -11.55
N VAL A 88 1.36 -14.14 -11.21
CA VAL A 88 2.24 -14.15 -10.04
C VAL A 88 1.62 -13.39 -8.86
N PHE A 89 0.63 -12.53 -9.13
CA PHE A 89 -0.10 -11.77 -8.12
C PHE A 89 -1.59 -12.13 -8.14
N ARG A 90 -2.21 -12.08 -6.97
CA ARG A 90 -3.63 -12.38 -6.78
C ARG A 90 -4.51 -11.55 -7.73
N ARG A 91 -5.47 -12.21 -8.37
CA ARG A 91 -6.46 -11.55 -9.24
C ARG A 91 -7.58 -10.95 -8.42
N GLU A 92 -7.42 -9.68 -8.08
CA GLU A 92 -8.44 -8.81 -7.48
C GLU A 92 -8.59 -7.57 -8.35
N SER A 93 -9.73 -6.88 -8.24
CA SER A 93 -9.94 -5.64 -8.98
C SER A 93 -9.05 -4.52 -8.43
N PRO A 94 -8.67 -3.52 -9.25
CA PRO A 94 -7.89 -2.37 -8.79
C PRO A 94 -8.50 -1.66 -7.59
N GLU A 95 -9.83 -1.52 -7.56
CA GLU A 95 -10.58 -0.85 -6.49
C GLU A 95 -10.46 -1.61 -5.16
N VAL A 96 -10.52 -2.94 -5.21
CA VAL A 96 -10.34 -3.80 -4.02
C VAL A 96 -8.91 -3.70 -3.51
N LEU A 97 -7.93 -3.76 -4.40
CA LEU A 97 -6.51 -3.67 -4.03
C LEU A 97 -6.16 -2.28 -3.48
N SER A 98 -6.63 -1.22 -4.13
CA SER A 98 -6.50 0.16 -3.69
C SER A 98 -7.11 0.35 -2.30
N GLY A 99 -8.34 -0.12 -2.08
CA GLY A 99 -8.97 -0.13 -0.77
C GLY A 99 -8.16 -0.89 0.29
N PHE A 100 -7.59 -2.04 -0.09
CA PHE A 100 -6.73 -2.84 0.78
C PHE A 100 -5.43 -2.10 1.17
N PHE A 101 -4.69 -1.52 0.22
CA PHE A 101 -3.49 -0.74 0.53
C PHE A 101 -3.81 0.52 1.35
N ARG A 102 -4.98 1.13 1.14
CA ARG A 102 -5.48 2.25 1.95
C ARG A 102 -5.84 1.79 3.38
N ALA A 103 -6.36 0.58 3.56
CA ALA A 103 -6.57 0.00 4.88
C ALA A 103 -5.24 -0.23 5.63
N LEU A 104 -4.18 -0.68 4.93
CA LEU A 104 -2.84 -0.78 5.50
C LEU A 104 -2.26 0.59 5.88
N PHE A 105 -2.58 1.63 5.10
CA PHE A 105 -2.28 3.02 5.48
C PHE A 105 -2.96 3.39 6.81
N PHE A 106 -4.27 3.13 6.96
CA PHE A 106 -4.98 3.45 8.19
C PHE A 106 -4.46 2.70 9.42
N LEU A 107 -3.92 1.50 9.26
CA LEU A 107 -3.27 0.76 10.36
C LEU A 107 -2.12 1.56 10.99
N ASN A 108 -1.43 2.40 10.22
CA ASN A 108 -0.37 3.26 10.74
C ASN A 108 -0.85 4.31 11.73
N LEU A 109 -2.12 4.68 11.67
CA LEU A 109 -2.68 5.72 12.52
C LEU A 109 -2.93 5.20 13.94
N HIS A 110 -3.11 3.89 14.09
CA HIS A 110 -3.52 3.26 15.34
C HIS A 110 -2.36 2.64 16.13
N LYS A 111 -1.15 3.19 15.99
CA LYS A 111 0.06 2.70 16.66
C LYS A 111 -0.09 2.64 18.18
N GLU A 112 -0.66 3.68 18.78
CA GLU A 112 -0.90 3.72 20.23
C GLU A 112 -1.85 2.60 20.68
N GLY A 113 -2.93 2.36 19.92
CA GLY A 113 -3.90 1.30 20.21
C GLY A 113 -3.36 -0.12 20.01
N ILE A 114 -2.38 -0.30 19.12
CA ILE A 114 -1.67 -1.58 18.91
C ILE A 114 -0.62 -1.81 20.00
N GLY A 115 -0.05 -0.75 20.56
CA GLY A 115 1.03 -0.76 21.52
C GLY A 115 2.36 -0.38 20.86
N GLU A 116 2.90 0.79 21.21
CA GLU A 116 4.08 1.35 20.53
C GLU A 116 5.31 0.44 20.57
N GLU A 117 5.49 -0.28 21.68
CA GLU A 117 6.64 -1.16 21.90
C GLU A 117 6.66 -2.39 20.98
N VAL A 118 5.48 -2.89 20.60
CA VAL A 118 5.32 -4.10 19.77
C VAL A 118 4.93 -3.79 18.32
N TYR A 119 4.61 -2.53 18.05
CA TYR A 119 4.13 -2.09 16.74
C TYR A 119 5.08 -2.45 15.59
N PRO A 120 6.42 -2.24 15.69
CA PRO A 120 7.34 -2.64 14.62
C PRO A 120 7.25 -4.12 14.26
N GLU A 121 7.23 -5.00 15.27
CA GLU A 121 7.12 -6.45 15.07
C GLU A 121 5.76 -6.86 14.51
N VAL A 122 4.69 -6.21 14.95
CA VAL A 122 3.33 -6.44 14.44
C VAL A 122 3.25 -6.08 12.95
N ILE A 123 3.81 -4.93 12.56
CA ILE A 123 3.81 -4.51 11.16
C ILE A 123 4.63 -5.46 10.29
N GLU A 124 5.81 -5.88 10.72
CA GLU A 124 6.60 -6.87 9.96
C GLU A 124 5.83 -8.19 9.78
N LEU A 125 5.15 -8.67 10.83
CA LEU A 125 4.28 -9.86 10.74
C LEU A 125 3.13 -9.66 9.74
N PHE A 126 2.49 -8.49 9.75
CA PHE A 126 1.46 -8.14 8.76
C PHE A 126 2.02 -8.16 7.35
N ILE A 127 3.16 -7.50 7.11
CA ILE A 127 3.80 -7.44 5.80
C ILE A 127 4.09 -8.85 5.28
N ASP A 128 4.63 -9.74 6.12
CA ASP A 128 4.90 -11.12 5.73
C ASP A 128 3.61 -11.88 5.35
N MET A 129 2.53 -11.73 6.12
CA MET A 129 1.23 -12.32 5.80
C MET A 129 0.64 -11.78 4.49
N VAL A 130 0.76 -10.47 4.24
CA VAL A 130 0.30 -9.85 2.99
C VAL A 130 1.10 -10.38 1.82
N CYS A 131 2.43 -10.41 1.93
CA CYS A 131 3.31 -10.89 0.88
C CYS A 131 3.04 -12.36 0.53
N GLU A 132 2.74 -13.21 1.52
CA GLU A 132 2.39 -14.61 1.26
C GLU A 132 1.00 -14.75 0.63
N SER A 133 0.02 -13.95 1.05
CA SER A 133 -1.37 -14.09 0.60
C SER A 133 -1.65 -13.45 -0.77
N MET A 134 -0.84 -12.47 -1.17
CA MET A 134 -0.99 -11.73 -2.44
C MET A 134 -0.14 -12.30 -3.57
N ILE A 135 0.96 -12.97 -3.26
CA ILE A 135 1.81 -13.62 -4.27
C ILE A 135 1.31 -15.04 -4.49
N GLN A 136 0.90 -15.35 -5.72
CA GLN A 136 0.58 -16.72 -6.10
C GLN A 136 1.90 -17.48 -6.27
N GLY A 137 2.19 -18.40 -5.35
CA GLY A 137 3.16 -19.45 -5.64
C GLY A 137 2.64 -20.23 -6.86
N LYS A 138 3.49 -20.51 -7.86
CA LYS A 138 3.12 -21.31 -9.05
C LYS A 138 2.14 -22.41 -8.67
N ASP A 139 0.89 -22.29 -9.09
CA ASP A 139 -0.16 -23.24 -8.75
C ASP A 139 0.30 -24.66 -9.09
N LYS A 140 0.45 -25.50 -8.06
CA LYS A 140 0.68 -26.94 -8.19
C LYS A 140 -0.58 -27.71 -8.61
N ASN A 141 -1.60 -27.04 -9.14
CA ASN A 141 -2.95 -27.62 -9.27
C ASN A 141 -3.66 -27.35 -10.61
N ASN A 142 -2.92 -27.18 -11.71
CA ASN A 142 -3.54 -27.16 -13.06
C ASN A 142 -3.26 -28.40 -13.92
N ASP A 143 -2.78 -29.51 -13.33
CA ASP A 143 -2.58 -30.80 -14.02
C ASP A 143 -3.67 -31.85 -13.67
N ARG A 144 -4.85 -31.41 -13.23
CA ARG A 144 -5.99 -32.31 -13.02
C ARG A 144 -7.29 -31.71 -13.52
N SER A 145 -7.48 -31.70 -14.84
CA SER A 145 -8.79 -31.90 -15.50
C SER A 145 -8.57 -32.26 -16.95
#